data_AF-A0A662M5U6-F1
#
_entry.id   AF-A0A662M5U6-F1
#
_cell.length_a   1.000
_cell.length_b   1.000
_cell.length_c   1.000
_cell.angle_alpha   90.00
_cell.angle_beta   90.00
_cell.angle_gamma   90.00
#
_symmetry.space_group_name_H-M   'P 1'
#
loop_
_entity.id
_entity.type
_entity.pdbx_description
1 polymer ?
#
loop_
_entity_poly.entity_id
_entity_poly.type
_entity_poly.pdbx_seq_one_letter_code
_entity_poly.pdbx_strand_id
1 'polypeptide(L)'
;MVDSETGEFNAMGYNVFCKFVLDADPSIRPLDEVLIVDQDDEFLACGKAVVGSDLMRGSRSGIAVKVREGTTPSKRDPEGIDEDKN
;
A
#
# COMPACT_ATOMS: atom_id res chain seq x y z
N MET A 1 2.53 -8.01 -0.70
CA MET A 1 1.24 -8.72 -0.79
C MET A 1 0.43 -8.48 0.49
N VAL A 2 -0.81 -8.04 0.34
CA VAL A 2 -1.81 -7.88 1.41
C VAL A 2 -3.05 -8.73 1.11
N ASP A 3 -3.89 -8.96 2.11
CA ASP A 3 -5.19 -9.63 1.92
C ASP A 3 -6.14 -8.72 1.11
N SER A 4 -6.87 -9.28 0.16
CA SER A 4 -7.75 -8.53 -0.75
C SER A 4 -8.84 -7.74 -0.02
N GLU A 5 -9.38 -8.24 1.10
CA GLU A 5 -10.39 -7.54 1.90
C GLU A 5 -9.80 -6.24 2.51
N THR A 6 -8.51 -6.27 2.87
CA THR A 6 -7.81 -5.10 3.41
C THR A 6 -7.20 -4.21 2.32
N GLY A 7 -6.93 -4.80 1.15
CA GLY A 7 -6.30 -4.16 0.00
C GLY A 7 -7.10 -2.99 -0.55
N GLU A 8 -8.43 -3.03 -0.46
CA GLU A 8 -9.31 -1.92 -0.89
C GLU A 8 -8.95 -0.59 -0.19
N PHE A 9 -8.59 -0.64 1.10
CA PHE A 9 -8.15 0.56 1.81
C PHE A 9 -6.83 1.10 1.26
N ASN A 10 -5.92 0.22 0.87
CA ASN A 10 -4.66 0.63 0.28
C ASN A 10 -4.86 1.23 -1.12
N ALA A 11 -5.77 0.65 -1.92
CA ALA A 11 -6.19 1.22 -3.20
C ALA A 11 -6.83 2.60 -3.07
N MET A 12 -7.49 2.91 -1.94
CA MET A 12 -7.99 4.26 -1.62
C MET A 12 -6.94 5.21 -1.03
N GLY A 13 -5.66 4.82 -0.99
CA GLY A 13 -4.58 5.67 -0.48
C GLY A 13 -4.40 5.63 1.04
N TYR A 14 -4.93 4.65 1.76
CA TYR A 14 -4.63 4.45 3.18
C TYR A 14 -3.35 3.63 3.38
N ASN A 15 -2.61 3.92 4.46
CA ASN A 15 -1.34 3.25 4.77
C ASN A 15 -1.51 1.75 5.02
N VAL A 16 -0.47 0.98 4.71
CA VAL A 16 -0.40 -0.46 5.02
C VAL A 16 0.13 -0.65 6.43
N PHE A 17 -0.56 -1.44 7.26
CA PHE A 17 -0.08 -1.84 8.59
C PHE A 17 0.56 -3.23 8.53
N CYS A 18 1.61 -3.47 9.34
CA CYS A 18 2.34 -4.75 9.32
C CYS A 18 1.43 -5.97 9.53
N LYS A 19 0.43 -5.86 10.42
CA LYS A 19 -0.52 -6.95 10.70
C LYS A 19 -1.35 -7.41 9.50
N PHE A 20 -1.38 -6.65 8.40
CA PHE A 20 -2.12 -6.97 7.18
C PHE A 20 -1.20 -7.38 6.02
N VAL A 21 0.12 -7.38 6.23
CA VAL A 21 1.08 -7.86 5.23
C VAL A 21 1.14 -9.38 5.31
N LEU A 22 0.76 -10.04 4.21
CA LEU A 22 0.86 -11.49 4.07
C LEU A 22 2.27 -11.89 3.65
N ASP A 23 2.85 -11.14 2.72
CA ASP A 23 4.21 -11.35 2.25
C ASP A 23 4.84 -10.06 1.70
N ALA A 24 6.17 -10.02 1.66
CA ALA A 24 6.96 -8.91 1.15
C ALA A 24 8.30 -9.42 0.60
N ASP A 25 8.78 -8.83 -0.50
CA ASP A 25 10.09 -9.17 -1.08
C ASP A 25 11.20 -9.02 0.00
N PRO A 26 12.03 -10.07 0.22
CA PRO A 26 13.07 -10.06 1.24
C PRO A 26 14.11 -8.95 1.06
N SER A 27 14.27 -8.41 -0.16
CA SER A 27 15.20 -7.33 -0.47
C SER A 27 14.74 -5.95 0.02
N ILE A 28 13.43 -5.76 0.28
CA ILE A 28 12.87 -4.45 0.69
C ILE A 28 13.55 -3.94 1.97
N ARG A 29 13.95 -2.66 1.92
CA ARG A 29 14.53 -1.90 3.01
C ARG A 29 13.65 -0.69 3.34
N PRO A 30 13.77 -0.14 4.57
CA PRO A 30 13.14 1.14 4.89
C PRO A 30 13.53 2.20 3.86
N LEU A 31 12.55 3.04 3.51
CA LEU A 31 12.63 4.12 2.52
C LEU A 31 12.59 3.70 1.05
N ASP A 32 12.60 2.40 0.75
CA ASP A 32 12.41 1.92 -0.63
C ASP A 32 11.00 2.27 -1.13
N GLU A 33 10.92 2.57 -2.42
CA GLU A 33 9.63 2.61 -3.12
C GLU A 33 9.15 1.19 -3.34
N VAL A 34 7.90 0.92 -2.99
CA VAL A 34 7.30 -0.41 -3.03
C VAL A 34 5.94 -0.37 -3.72
N LEU A 35 5.64 -1.45 -4.40
CA LEU A 35 4.33 -1.73 -4.96
C LEU A 35 3.54 -2.58 -3.97
N ILE A 36 2.26 -2.26 -3.82
CA ILE A 36 1.31 -2.98 -2.99
C ILE A 36 0.39 -3.73 -3.94
N VAL A 37 0.38 -5.05 -3.80
CA VAL A 37 -0.43 -5.98 -4.57
C VAL A 37 -1.26 -6.86 -3.64
N ASP A 38 -2.35 -7.41 -4.15
CA ASP A 38 -3.11 -8.45 -3.46
C ASP A 38 -2.55 -9.86 -3.75
N GLN A 39 -3.33 -10.89 -3.44
CA GLN A 39 -2.96 -12.29 -3.58
C GLN A 39 -3.02 -12.81 -5.02
N ASP A 40 -3.72 -12.11 -5.90
CA ASP A 40 -3.79 -12.41 -7.33
C ASP A 40 -2.74 -11.62 -8.13
N ASP A 41 -1.81 -10.94 -7.41
CA ASP A 41 -0.78 -10.05 -7.95
C ASP A 41 -1.34 -8.78 -8.63
N GLU A 42 -2.59 -8.42 -8.30
CA GLU A 42 -3.21 -7.21 -8.83
C GLU A 42 -2.67 -5.97 -8.12
N PHE A 43 -2.33 -4.95 -8.91
CA PHE A 43 -1.76 -3.71 -8.39
C PHE A 43 -2.81 -2.84 -7.68
N LEU A 44 -2.51 -2.45 -6.44
CA LEU A 44 -3.41 -1.66 -5.61
C LEU A 44 -2.91 -0.23 -5.37
N ALA A 45 -1.63 -0.08 -5.03
CA ALA A 45 -1.07 1.19 -4.61
C ALA A 45 0.46 1.20 -4.65
N CYS A 46 1.03 2.41 -4.61
CA CYS A 46 2.47 2.61 -4.45
C CYS A 46 2.76 3.48 -3.22
N GLY A 47 3.94 3.27 -2.63
CA GLY A 47 4.35 4.04 -1.48
C GLY A 47 5.76 3.73 -1.01
N LYS A 48 6.09 4.27 0.16
CA LYS A 48 7.42 4.14 0.75
C LYS A 48 7.41 3.18 1.93
N ALA A 49 8.30 2.19 1.91
CA ALA A 49 8.51 1.28 3.02
C ALA A 49 8.95 2.06 4.28
N VAL A 50 8.31 1.79 5.40
CA VAL A 50 8.65 2.36 6.71
C VAL A 50 9.60 1.44 7.48
N VAL A 51 9.47 0.13 7.28
CA VAL A 51 10.28 -0.91 7.90
C VAL A 51 10.77 -1.89 6.83
N GLY A 52 11.74 -2.73 7.17
CA GLY A 52 12.20 -3.80 6.29
C GLY A 52 11.24 -4.99 6.24
N SER A 53 11.41 -5.85 5.24
CA SER A 53 10.55 -7.01 4.94
C SER A 53 10.29 -7.93 6.14
N ASP A 54 11.32 -8.21 6.96
CA ASP A 54 11.20 -9.07 8.14
C ASP A 54 10.22 -8.50 9.18
N LEU A 55 10.23 -7.18 9.36
CA LEU A 55 9.36 -6.47 10.29
C LEU A 55 7.95 -6.30 9.72
N MET A 56 7.82 -6.14 8.40
CA MET A 56 6.52 -6.10 7.72
C MET A 56 5.74 -7.39 7.97
N ARG A 57 6.37 -8.57 7.80
CA ARG A 57 5.72 -9.88 7.99
C ARG A 57 5.64 -10.31 9.45
N GLY A 58 6.61 -9.93 10.27
CA GLY A 58 6.74 -10.43 11.65
C GLY A 58 5.99 -9.63 12.71
N SER A 59 5.55 -8.41 12.42
CA SER A 59 4.97 -7.50 13.41
C SER A 59 3.45 -7.44 13.37
N ARG A 60 2.82 -7.47 14.55
CA ARG A 60 1.37 -7.24 14.71
C ARG A 60 0.98 -5.76 14.89
N SER A 61 1.97 -4.86 14.87
CA SER A 61 1.78 -3.42 15.05
C SER A 61 2.70 -2.61 14.14
N GLY A 62 2.39 -1.32 13.99
CA GLY A 62 3.17 -0.40 13.18
C GLY A 62 2.72 -0.32 11.71
N ILE A 63 3.21 0.73 11.05
CA ILE A 63 3.00 0.98 9.62
C ILE A 63 4.10 0.26 8.85
N ALA A 64 3.72 -0.55 7.87
CA ALA A 64 4.64 -1.21 6.94
C ALA A 64 5.01 -0.26 5.78
N VAL A 65 4.00 0.39 5.18
CA VAL A 65 4.17 1.26 4.02
C VAL A 65 3.35 2.53 4.20
N LYS A 66 3.98 3.69 3.97
CA LYS A 66 3.27 4.96 3.79
C LYS A 66 2.83 5.06 2.35
N VAL A 67 1.52 4.96 2.12
CA VAL A 67 0.95 5.01 0.76
C VAL A 67 0.96 6.45 0.27
N ARG A 68 1.43 6.64 -0.95
CA ARG A 68 1.43 7.94 -1.63
C ARG A 68 0.25 8.06 -2.58
N GLU A 69 -0.04 6.98 -3.29
CA GLU A 69 -1.04 6.97 -4.35
C GLU A 69 -1.60 5.56 -4.49
N GLY A 70 -2.93 5.46 -4.60
CA GLY A 70 -3.65 4.21 -4.81
C GLY A 70 -4.42 4.25 -6.12
N THR A 71 -4.86 3.09 -6.62
CA THR A 71 -5.57 2.97 -7.90
C THR A 71 -7.01 3.48 -7.86
N THR A 72 -7.58 3.69 -6.67
CA THR A 72 -8.95 4.18 -6.49
C THR A 72 -8.95 5.60 -5.92
N PRO A 73 -9.75 6.52 -6.47
CA PRO A 73 -9.93 7.85 -5.88
C PRO A 73 -10.38 7.73 -4.42
N SER A 74 -9.66 8.36 -3.51
CA SER A 74 -10.02 8.31 -2.10
C SER A 74 -11.28 9.13 -1.85
N LYS A 75 -12.19 8.63 -1.01
CA LYS A 75 -13.33 9.43 -0.51
C LYS A 75 -12.92 10.68 0.28
N ARG A 76 -11.63 10.85 0.60
CA ARG A 76 -11.11 12.04 1.29
C ARG A 76 -10.94 13.23 0.35
N ASP A 77 -10.88 13.00 -0.96
CA ASP A 77 -10.79 14.04 -1.99
C ASP A 77 -12.00 13.97 -2.92
N PRO A 78 -13.15 14.56 -2.56
CA PRO A 78 -14.30 14.62 -3.46
C PRO A 78 -14.05 15.48 -4.73
N GLU A 79 -12.93 16.21 -4.83
CA GLU A 79 -12.63 17.13 -5.95
C GLU A 79 -11.14 17.12 -6.37
N GLY A 80 -10.66 15.98 -6.89
CA GLY A 80 -9.30 15.83 -7.43
C GLY A 80 -9.26 15.70 -8.97
N ILE A 81 -9.67 16.77 -9.66
CA ILE A 81 -9.29 17.22 -11.03
C ILE A 81 -9.42 16.23 -12.22
N ASP A 82 -10.51 16.37 -12.99
CA ASP A 82 -10.58 16.08 -14.43
C ASP A 82 -9.56 17.00 -15.17
N GLU A 83 -8.35 16.53 -15.46
CA GLU A 83 -7.40 17.25 -16.35
C GLU A 83 -7.51 16.84 -17.83
N ASP A 84 -8.36 15.87 -18.17
CA ASP A 84 -8.54 15.40 -19.56
C ASP A 84 -9.76 16.05 -20.28
N LYS A 85 -9.96 17.35 -20.09
CA LYS A 85 -10.82 18.15 -20.97
C LYS A 85 -10.03 19.32 -21.57
N ASN A 86 -9.25 19.02 -22.59
CA ASN A 86 -8.91 19.98 -23.65
C ASN A 86 -9.13 19.35 -25.01
#